data_AF-A0A2B4RE55-F1
#
_entry.id   AF-A0A2B4RE55-F1
#
_cell.length_a   1.000
_cell.length_b   1.000
_cell.length_c   1.000
_cell.angle_alpha   90.00
_cell.angle_beta   90.00
_cell.angle_gamma   90.00
#
_symmetry.space_group_name_H-M   'P 1'
#
loop_
_entity.id
_entity.type
_entity.pdbx_description
1 polymer ?
#
loop_
_entity_poly.entity_id
_entity_poly.type
_entity_poly.pdbx_seq_one_letter_code
_entity_poly.pdbx_strand_id
1 'polypeptide(L)'
;MRAAKTEEKTNCPPGEGPSKAERRVFMERAMDEVHVERLIQKYKDSGELDSEDPALLMLKQWPASKNYKDNPDKIPGLEQKINRFLEILLESELNSEDRYEVFRDEDDNARKTLMHYAAELGFLHVIKTLVRKCPQLLTMTTKEMLKPEQKRAMLPVELAIMAENDDVAAFMVRVMWCERVQSLFSWTFDNMKNPEPSLFSFEAVIKNPKLKKTVVALLDQMVSPHWPYIPQRQENYETEEEREAIEGIWNTISDNPLNYHFYYHILDGDKGGRPPTIVASNGHKQIENRYFNWGDNSCLHAIAKSNNKEAMQHPVVRMLIKSKWKSYGHLFLRTAGLYTHTLAKIILLDVTRSMAVFVVIFFSFCGALSLSLCYTESTENQELRGFGDVLLSGFRALSEQYPMVEGYSTFNWLSVVLMMAYMGTVTVILLNILIAQMSTTYIQAKKVARLEYDVDRILQFTRMERFPFVNLRVKYYKEGDWLSEIKLAKELLEFSEDRNPWESVEEKLNEIRDLMRKMVKPMRPGQE
;
A
#
# COMPACT_ATOMS: atom_id res chain seq x y z
N MET A 1 38.64 43.91 22.52
CA MET A 1 38.46 42.60 23.20
C MET A 1 37.57 41.75 22.32
N ARG A 2 38.16 40.84 21.56
CA ARG A 2 37.51 39.86 20.67
C ARG A 2 37.62 38.49 21.35
N ALA A 3 36.49 37.83 21.61
CA ALA A 3 36.44 36.41 22.00
C ALA A 3 36.22 35.61 20.69
N ALA A 4 37.23 34.89 20.20
CA ALA A 4 37.50 33.48 20.48
C ALA A 4 36.40 32.56 19.91
N LYS A 5 36.54 32.21 18.62
CA LYS A 5 35.80 31.13 17.96
C LYS A 5 36.70 29.89 18.01
N THR A 6 36.26 28.88 18.74
CA THR A 6 36.97 27.61 18.94
C THR A 6 36.88 26.79 17.66
N GLU A 7 38.01 26.57 16.98
CA GLU A 7 38.12 25.60 15.90
C GLU A 7 38.26 24.19 16.50
N GLU A 8 37.22 23.39 16.41
CA GLU A 8 37.27 21.96 16.68
C GLU A 8 37.93 21.26 15.47
N LYS A 9 39.24 20.98 15.60
CA LYS A 9 39.99 20.20 14.62
C LYS A 9 39.61 18.73 14.74
N THR A 10 38.90 18.22 13.74
CA THR A 10 38.76 16.78 13.50
C THR A 10 40.13 16.14 13.25
N ASN A 11 40.56 15.27 14.15
CA ASN A 11 41.74 14.41 13.99
C ASN A 11 41.49 13.40 12.87
N CYS A 12 42.13 13.59 11.70
CA CYS A 12 42.31 12.55 10.68
C CYS A 12 43.81 12.25 10.50
N PRO A 13 44.19 10.98 10.25
CA PRO A 13 45.58 10.60 10.02
C PRO A 13 46.12 11.23 8.72
N PRO A 14 47.43 11.52 8.64
CA PRO A 14 48.01 12.23 7.50
C PRO A 14 48.24 11.25 6.35
N GLY A 15 47.48 11.34 5.26
CA GLY A 15 47.81 10.49 4.11
C GLY A 15 46.90 10.47 2.88
N GLU A 16 45.65 10.93 2.93
CA GLU A 16 44.79 10.92 1.73
C GLU A 16 44.03 12.26 1.62
N GLY A 17 44.41 13.07 0.63
CA GLY A 17 43.67 14.30 0.33
C GLY A 17 42.28 13.97 -0.22
N PRO A 18 41.27 14.83 0.01
CA PRO A 18 39.89 14.54 -0.40
C PRO A 18 39.83 14.27 -1.90
N SER A 19 39.09 13.22 -2.24
CA SER A 19 38.86 12.77 -3.61
C SER A 19 38.27 13.90 -4.46
N LYS A 20 38.45 13.82 -5.78
CA LYS A 20 37.94 14.85 -6.71
C LYS A 20 36.42 15.03 -6.63
N ALA A 21 35.69 13.99 -6.22
CA ALA A 21 34.25 14.02 -6.02
C ALA A 21 33.87 14.82 -4.76
N GLU A 22 34.55 14.58 -3.64
CA GLU A 22 34.30 15.30 -2.38
C GLU A 22 34.59 16.80 -2.50
N ARG A 23 35.65 17.19 -3.22
CA ARG A 23 35.94 18.61 -3.50
C ARG A 23 34.85 19.28 -4.32
N ARG A 24 34.23 18.56 -5.27
CA ARG A 24 33.15 19.11 -6.08
C ARG A 24 31.90 19.37 -5.23
N VAL A 25 31.52 18.40 -4.39
CA VAL A 25 30.38 18.54 -3.46
C VAL A 25 30.60 19.68 -2.47
N PHE A 26 31.81 19.80 -1.92
CA PHE A 26 32.17 20.90 -1.02
C PHE A 26 32.04 22.28 -1.71
N MET A 27 32.52 22.41 -2.94
CA MET A 27 32.41 23.65 -3.71
C MET A 27 30.96 23.99 -4.06
N GLU A 28 30.13 22.99 -4.38
CA GLU A 28 28.70 23.19 -4.63
C GLU A 28 27.98 23.71 -3.37
N ARG A 29 28.26 23.13 -2.20
CA ARG A 29 27.71 23.61 -0.93
C ARG A 29 28.18 25.03 -0.59
N ALA A 30 29.46 25.34 -0.76
CA ALA A 30 29.98 26.69 -0.52
C ALA A 30 29.37 27.74 -1.48
N MET A 31 29.12 27.36 -2.74
CA MET A 31 28.38 28.23 -3.66
C MET A 31 26.95 28.44 -3.19
N ASP A 32 26.27 27.38 -2.75
CA ASP A 32 24.88 27.46 -2.25
C ASP A 32 24.79 28.38 -1.02
N GLU A 33 25.73 28.29 -0.07
CA GLU A 33 25.82 29.18 1.11
C GLU A 33 25.93 30.65 0.71
N VAL A 34 26.84 30.99 -0.21
CA VAL A 34 27.01 32.38 -0.69
C VAL A 34 25.75 32.90 -1.40
N HIS A 35 24.97 32.03 -2.04
CA HIS A 35 23.69 32.44 -2.64
C HIS A 35 22.63 32.71 -1.58
N VAL A 36 22.55 31.87 -0.55
CA VAL A 36 21.62 32.07 0.57
C VAL A 36 21.98 33.35 1.32
N GLU A 37 23.24 33.57 1.68
CA GLU A 37 23.69 34.81 2.33
C GLU A 37 23.32 36.07 1.53
N ARG A 38 23.43 36.02 0.19
CA ARG A 38 22.99 37.12 -0.68
C ARG A 38 21.49 37.35 -0.63
N LEU A 39 20.67 36.29 -0.48
CA LEU A 39 19.23 36.43 -0.28
C LEU A 39 18.91 37.04 1.09
N ILE A 40 19.62 36.59 2.14
CA ILE A 40 19.49 37.14 3.50
C ILE A 40 19.84 38.62 3.51
N GLN A 41 20.94 39.01 2.87
CA GLN A 41 21.35 40.41 2.83
C GLN A 41 20.33 41.28 2.10
N LYS A 42 19.79 40.80 0.96
CA LYS A 42 18.72 41.52 0.25
C LYS A 42 17.47 41.74 1.10
N TYR A 43 17.09 40.74 1.89
CA TYR A 43 15.96 40.83 2.82
C TYR A 43 16.22 41.85 3.95
N LYS A 44 17.46 41.88 4.50
CA LYS A 44 17.87 42.91 5.47
C LYS A 44 17.86 44.32 4.84
N ASP A 45 18.33 44.43 3.61
CA ASP A 45 18.41 45.70 2.88
C ASP A 45 17.02 46.25 2.50
N SER A 46 16.01 45.39 2.33
CA SER A 46 14.64 45.79 2.02
C SER A 46 13.78 46.14 3.25
N GLY A 47 14.36 46.07 4.45
CA GLY A 47 13.67 46.41 5.69
C GLY A 47 12.78 45.30 6.24
N GLU A 48 13.10 44.04 5.93
CA GLU A 48 12.46 42.85 6.52
C GLU A 48 10.94 42.75 6.27
N LEU A 49 10.52 43.07 5.04
CA LEU A 49 9.13 42.87 4.62
C LEU A 49 8.83 41.38 4.41
N ASP A 50 7.79 40.85 5.07
CA ASP A 50 7.43 39.42 4.99
C ASP A 50 7.23 38.93 3.55
N SER A 51 6.69 39.75 2.64
CA SER A 51 6.52 39.43 1.20
C SER A 51 7.82 39.07 0.46
N GLU A 52 8.96 39.51 0.99
CA GLU A 52 10.29 39.34 0.42
C GLU A 52 11.13 38.32 1.20
N ASP A 53 10.52 37.64 2.18
CA ASP A 53 11.20 36.61 2.96
C ASP A 53 11.83 35.54 2.05
N PRO A 54 13.11 35.19 2.24
CA PRO A 54 13.81 34.24 1.37
C PRO A 54 13.08 32.89 1.22
N ALA A 55 12.43 32.39 2.28
CA ALA A 55 11.70 31.12 2.22
C ALA A 55 10.42 31.26 1.38
N LEU A 56 9.70 32.37 1.50
CA LEU A 56 8.53 32.67 0.66
C LEU A 56 8.92 32.93 -0.79
N LEU A 57 10.03 33.61 -1.07
CA LEU A 57 10.53 33.77 -2.44
C LEU A 57 10.75 32.41 -3.11
N MET A 58 11.38 31.48 -2.39
CA MET A 58 11.69 30.14 -2.88
C MET A 58 10.45 29.28 -3.09
N LEU A 59 9.47 29.33 -2.18
CA LEU A 59 8.30 28.45 -2.20
C LEU A 59 7.07 29.04 -2.90
N LYS A 60 6.96 30.36 -3.02
CA LYS A 60 5.81 31.03 -3.64
C LYS A 60 6.18 31.61 -5.01
N GLN A 61 7.27 32.37 -5.12
CA GLN A 61 7.58 33.11 -6.33
C GLN A 61 8.34 32.29 -7.39
N TRP A 62 9.32 31.49 -6.99
CA TRP A 62 10.10 30.69 -7.96
C TRP A 62 9.24 29.68 -8.72
N PRO A 63 8.37 28.87 -8.06
CA PRO A 63 7.52 27.91 -8.75
C PRO A 63 6.45 28.59 -9.62
N ALA A 64 6.00 29.80 -9.24
CA ALA A 64 5.04 30.59 -10.00
C ALA A 64 5.63 31.27 -11.25
N SER A 65 6.96 31.30 -11.40
CA SER A 65 7.60 31.91 -12.57
C SER A 65 7.34 31.10 -13.85
N LYS A 66 7.21 31.80 -14.99
CA LYS A 66 6.87 31.21 -16.30
C LYS A 66 7.79 30.03 -16.68
N ASN A 67 9.06 30.10 -16.29
CA ASN A 67 10.07 29.09 -16.60
C ASN A 67 9.77 27.69 -16.04
N TYR A 68 9.04 27.62 -14.92
CA TYR A 68 8.70 26.35 -14.24
C TYR A 68 7.22 26.01 -14.40
N LYS A 69 6.34 27.01 -14.46
CA LYS A 69 4.90 26.81 -14.70
C LYS A 69 4.62 26.10 -16.03
N ASP A 70 5.39 26.44 -17.06
CA ASP A 70 5.19 25.89 -18.42
C ASP A 70 6.03 24.63 -18.69
N ASN A 71 6.86 24.18 -17.74
CA ASN A 71 7.75 23.03 -17.91
C ASN A 71 7.84 22.17 -16.64
N PRO A 72 6.93 21.19 -16.48
CA PRO A 72 6.87 20.36 -15.28
C PRO A 72 8.10 19.49 -15.06
N ASP A 73 8.88 19.17 -16.11
CA ASP A 73 10.08 18.33 -16.02
C ASP A 73 11.22 19.02 -15.22
N LYS A 74 11.17 20.34 -15.07
CA LYS A 74 12.17 21.11 -14.31
C LYS A 74 11.83 21.24 -12.82
N ILE A 75 10.62 20.88 -12.42
CA ILE A 75 10.13 21.01 -11.05
C ILE A 75 10.94 20.17 -10.05
N PRO A 76 11.31 18.90 -10.34
CA PRO A 76 12.14 18.10 -9.42
C PRO A 76 13.54 18.70 -9.17
N GLY A 77 14.15 19.30 -10.21
CA GLY A 77 15.44 19.98 -10.07
C GLY A 77 15.34 21.27 -9.25
N LEU A 78 14.21 21.98 -9.34
CA LEU A 78 13.91 23.14 -8.52
C LEU A 78 13.73 22.74 -7.05
N GLU A 79 12.98 21.67 -6.78
CA GLU A 79 12.78 21.13 -5.43
C GLU A 79 14.11 20.82 -4.74
N GLN A 80 15.03 20.12 -5.40
CA GLN A 80 16.35 19.80 -4.83
C GLN A 80 17.18 21.05 -4.53
N LYS A 81 17.08 22.08 -5.38
CA LYS A 81 17.75 23.35 -5.16
C LYS A 81 17.15 24.10 -3.97
N ILE A 82 15.82 24.18 -3.89
CA ILE A 82 15.10 24.79 -2.77
C ILE A 82 15.44 24.06 -1.48
N ASN A 83 15.48 22.73 -1.48
CA ASN A 83 15.77 21.95 -0.28
C ASN A 83 17.16 22.27 0.29
N ARG A 84 18.19 22.33 -0.57
CA ARG A 84 19.55 22.70 -0.14
C ARG A 84 19.62 24.11 0.44
N PHE A 85 18.97 25.06 -0.23
CA PHE A 85 18.94 26.45 0.21
C PHE A 85 18.16 26.63 1.51
N LEU A 86 17.03 25.93 1.65
CA LEU A 86 16.22 25.97 2.85
C LEU A 86 16.94 25.33 4.05
N GLU A 87 17.67 24.24 3.84
CA GLU A 87 18.49 23.63 4.91
C GLU A 87 19.53 24.61 5.45
N ILE A 88 20.23 25.33 4.57
CA ILE A 88 21.18 26.39 4.97
C ILE A 88 20.46 27.56 5.65
N LEU A 89 19.30 27.97 5.12
CA LEU A 89 18.52 29.09 5.66
C LEU A 89 18.01 28.81 7.08
N LEU A 90 17.53 27.60 7.35
CA LEU A 90 17.04 27.18 8.66
C LEU A 90 18.17 27.07 9.71
N GLU A 91 19.42 26.92 9.27
CA GLU A 91 20.61 26.92 10.14
C GLU A 91 21.27 28.31 10.27
N SER A 92 20.74 29.31 9.54
CA SER A 92 21.30 30.66 9.50
C SER A 92 20.80 31.54 10.65
N GLU A 93 21.45 32.69 10.82
CA GLU A 93 21.08 33.71 11.82
C GLU A 93 19.62 34.19 11.70
N LEU A 94 18.99 34.10 10.51
CA LEU A 94 17.59 34.48 10.34
C LEU A 94 16.61 33.58 11.11
N ASN A 95 17.01 32.36 11.46
CA ASN A 95 16.22 31.44 12.24
C ASN A 95 16.68 31.36 13.71
N SER A 96 17.46 32.33 14.20
CA SER A 96 18.06 32.28 15.55
C SER A 96 17.06 32.31 16.72
N GLU A 97 15.80 32.67 16.47
CA GLU A 97 14.69 32.60 17.43
C GLU A 97 13.59 31.61 16.97
N ASP A 98 13.94 30.61 16.14
CA ASP A 98 12.99 29.64 15.59
C ASP A 98 11.78 30.29 14.90
N ARG A 99 12.01 31.47 14.29
CA ARG A 99 11.00 32.29 13.61
C ARG A 99 10.15 31.45 12.66
N TYR A 100 10.78 30.51 11.93
CA TYR A 100 10.10 29.70 10.92
C TYR A 100 9.18 28.61 11.50
N GLU A 101 9.22 28.32 12.80
CA GLU A 101 8.30 27.36 13.42
C GLU A 101 6.85 27.87 13.49
N VAL A 102 6.68 29.19 13.64
CA VAL A 102 5.35 29.83 13.76
C VAL A 102 5.06 30.75 12.57
N PHE A 103 6.00 30.85 11.62
CA PHE A 103 5.92 31.77 10.50
C PHE A 103 4.69 31.53 9.60
N ARG A 104 3.98 32.63 9.32
CA ARG A 104 2.81 32.67 8.45
C ARG A 104 2.99 33.78 7.43
N ASP A 105 2.58 33.52 6.20
CA ASP A 105 2.52 34.52 5.14
C ASP A 105 1.37 35.49 5.42
N GLU A 106 1.66 36.67 5.95
CA GLU A 106 0.66 37.69 6.26
C GLU A 106 0.09 38.37 5.00
N ASP A 107 0.78 38.29 3.85
CA ASP A 107 0.29 38.80 2.57
C ASP A 107 -0.72 37.85 1.92
N ASP A 108 -0.66 36.57 2.27
CA ASP A 108 -1.66 35.60 1.85
C ASP A 108 -2.91 35.69 2.73
N ASN A 109 -4.06 35.88 2.08
CA ASN A 109 -5.35 35.95 2.78
C ASN A 109 -5.61 34.70 3.64
N ALA A 110 -5.03 33.55 3.28
CA ALA A 110 -5.19 32.28 3.99
C ALA A 110 -4.17 32.09 5.12
N ARG A 111 -3.20 33.01 5.29
CA ARG A 111 -2.08 32.88 6.23
C ARG A 111 -1.38 31.53 6.17
N LYS A 112 -1.03 31.10 4.95
CA LYS A 112 -0.33 29.83 4.72
C LYS A 112 1.04 29.84 5.38
N THR A 113 1.44 28.70 5.92
CA THR A 113 2.82 28.48 6.38
C THR A 113 3.69 27.92 5.24
N LEU A 114 5.01 27.87 5.45
CA LEU A 114 5.94 27.25 4.50
C LEU A 114 5.56 25.80 4.16
N MET A 115 5.05 25.06 5.16
CA MET A 115 4.63 23.67 4.98
C MET A 115 3.37 23.55 4.11
N HIS A 116 2.44 24.51 4.20
CA HIS A 116 1.26 24.55 3.32
C HIS A 116 1.66 24.76 1.86
N TYR A 117 2.61 25.66 1.58
CA TYR A 117 3.12 25.87 0.22
C TYR A 117 3.85 24.63 -0.32
N ALA A 118 4.74 24.04 0.48
CA ALA A 118 5.46 22.84 0.08
C ALA A 118 4.50 21.66 -0.19
N ALA A 119 3.42 21.56 0.59
CA ALA A 119 2.40 20.52 0.46
C ALA A 119 1.56 20.66 -0.82
N GLU A 120 1.14 21.89 -1.14
CA GLU A 120 0.39 22.20 -2.36
C GLU A 120 1.25 21.99 -3.62
N LEU A 121 2.55 22.28 -3.55
CA LEU A 121 3.49 22.09 -4.66
C LEU A 121 4.00 20.66 -4.84
N GLY A 122 3.83 19.79 -3.85
CA GLY A 122 4.27 18.40 -3.92
C GLY A 122 5.77 18.21 -3.66
N PHE A 123 6.42 19.13 -2.94
CA PHE A 123 7.87 19.08 -2.65
C PHE A 123 8.20 18.19 -1.45
N LEU A 124 8.36 16.89 -1.72
CA LEU A 124 8.63 15.86 -0.71
C LEU A 124 9.91 16.08 0.09
N HIS A 125 11.03 16.43 -0.56
CA HIS A 125 12.32 16.63 0.10
C HIS A 125 12.27 17.84 1.03
N VAL A 126 11.65 18.93 0.56
CA VAL A 126 11.44 20.13 1.36
C VAL A 126 10.59 19.81 2.59
N ILE A 127 9.51 19.04 2.44
CA ILE A 127 8.67 18.64 3.57
C ILE A 127 9.44 17.77 4.56
N LYS A 128 10.26 16.82 4.11
CA LYS A 128 11.12 16.04 5.01
C LYS A 128 12.03 16.93 5.86
N THR A 129 12.65 17.94 5.24
CA THR A 129 13.51 18.90 5.93
C THR A 129 12.72 19.75 6.91
N LEU A 130 11.56 20.27 6.50
CA LEU A 130 10.67 21.08 7.37
C LEU A 130 10.13 20.28 8.55
N VAL A 131 9.76 19.01 8.36
CA VAL A 131 9.28 18.15 9.44
C VAL A 131 10.39 17.85 10.44
N ARG A 132 11.64 17.67 9.97
CA ARG A 132 12.80 17.42 10.83
C ARG A 132 13.19 18.65 11.66
N LYS A 133 13.13 19.84 11.07
CA LYS A 133 13.61 21.10 11.69
C LYS A 133 12.49 21.88 12.39
N CYS A 134 11.26 21.84 11.88
CA CYS A 134 10.12 22.63 12.34
C CYS A 134 8.82 21.77 12.40
N PRO A 135 8.73 20.78 13.31
CA PRO A 135 7.62 19.83 13.35
C PRO A 135 6.27 20.47 13.68
N GLN A 136 6.26 21.61 14.38
CA GLN A 136 5.05 22.34 14.78
C GLN A 136 4.22 22.82 13.56
N LEU A 137 4.86 22.99 12.41
CA LEU A 137 4.18 23.39 11.17
C LEU A 137 3.16 22.36 10.67
N LEU A 138 3.28 21.08 11.08
CA LEU A 138 2.33 20.02 10.72
C LEU A 138 0.94 20.24 11.33
N THR A 139 0.87 20.96 12.45
CA THR A 139 -0.36 21.14 13.24
C THR A 139 -1.01 22.50 13.01
N MET A 140 -0.32 23.40 12.31
CA MET A 140 -0.83 24.72 11.98
C MET A 140 -1.89 24.62 10.89
N THR A 141 -3.02 25.29 11.07
CA THR A 141 -4.06 25.41 10.05
C THR A 141 -4.00 26.77 9.36
N THR A 142 -4.42 26.82 8.10
CA THR A 142 -4.71 28.09 7.41
C THR A 142 -5.86 28.85 8.11
N LYS A 143 -5.99 30.14 7.81
CA LYS A 143 -7.11 30.96 8.29
C LYS A 143 -8.36 30.71 7.43
N GLU A 144 -9.53 30.65 8.06
CA GLU A 144 -10.81 30.56 7.35
C GLU A 144 -11.01 31.77 6.42
N MET A 145 -11.34 31.50 5.16
CA MET A 145 -11.58 32.51 4.14
C MET A 145 -13.07 32.53 3.79
N LEU A 146 -13.69 33.72 3.84
CA LEU A 146 -15.10 33.90 3.52
C LEU A 146 -15.36 34.26 2.03
N LYS A 147 -14.32 34.54 1.23
CA LYS A 147 -14.40 34.90 -0.21
C LYS A 147 -13.12 34.48 -0.96
N PRO A 148 -13.18 34.10 -2.26
CA PRO A 148 -14.35 34.05 -3.16
C PRO A 148 -15.24 32.80 -2.99
N GLU A 149 -14.71 31.74 -2.36
CA GLU A 149 -15.43 30.56 -1.89
C GLU A 149 -15.15 30.43 -0.39
N GLN A 150 -16.12 29.95 0.40
CA GLN A 150 -15.88 29.66 1.81
C GLN A 150 -14.85 28.54 1.91
N LYS A 151 -13.57 28.90 2.08
CA LYS A 151 -12.47 27.96 2.29
C LYS A 151 -12.19 27.88 3.77
N ARG A 152 -12.43 26.69 4.32
CA ARG A 152 -12.16 26.37 5.71
C ARG A 152 -10.66 26.47 6.03
N ALA A 153 -10.34 26.66 7.31
CA ALA A 153 -9.02 26.38 7.86
C ALA A 153 -8.62 24.92 7.58
N MET A 154 -7.54 24.75 6.83
CA MET A 154 -7.04 23.47 6.36
C MET A 154 -5.65 23.20 6.92
N LEU A 155 -5.36 21.92 7.20
CA LEU A 155 -4.02 21.45 7.51
C LEU A 155 -3.17 21.32 6.24
N PRO A 156 -1.84 21.31 6.33
CA PRO A 156 -1.00 21.13 5.16
C PRO A 156 -1.23 19.76 4.49
N VAL A 157 -1.56 18.71 5.27
CA VAL A 157 -1.89 17.39 4.72
C VAL A 157 -3.17 17.40 3.89
N GLU A 158 -4.16 18.21 4.28
CA GLU A 158 -5.42 18.35 3.54
C GLU A 158 -5.19 19.07 2.21
N LEU A 159 -4.33 20.09 2.19
CA LEU A 159 -3.91 20.75 0.95
C LEU A 159 -3.17 19.78 0.02
N ALA A 160 -2.29 18.93 0.54
CA ALA A 160 -1.60 17.92 -0.27
C ALA A 160 -2.57 16.92 -0.90
N ILE A 161 -3.59 16.48 -0.15
CA ILE A 161 -4.63 15.56 -0.66
C ILE A 161 -5.48 16.25 -1.73
N MET A 162 -5.88 17.50 -1.52
CA MET A 162 -6.64 18.26 -2.53
C MET A 162 -5.83 18.55 -3.80
N ALA A 163 -4.52 18.77 -3.67
CA ALA A 163 -3.60 18.94 -4.78
C ALA A 163 -3.25 17.61 -5.49
N GLU A 164 -3.76 16.48 -5.00
CA GLU A 164 -3.49 15.13 -5.51
C GLU A 164 -2.02 14.70 -5.43
N ASN A 165 -1.24 15.27 -4.51
CA ASN A 165 0.18 15.00 -4.31
C ASN A 165 0.39 13.76 -3.42
N ASP A 166 0.28 12.57 -4.02
CA ASP A 166 0.24 11.28 -3.31
C ASP A 166 1.47 11.01 -2.42
N ASP A 167 2.68 11.26 -2.92
CA ASP A 167 3.91 11.00 -2.17
C ASP A 167 4.05 11.89 -0.93
N VAL A 168 3.67 13.15 -1.06
CA VAL A 168 3.69 14.12 0.03
C VAL A 168 2.61 13.81 1.05
N ALA A 169 1.37 13.60 0.61
CA ALA A 169 0.27 13.29 1.50
C ALA A 169 0.54 11.98 2.27
N ALA A 170 1.04 10.94 1.60
CA ALA A 170 1.41 9.68 2.24
C ALA A 170 2.53 9.86 3.28
N PHE A 171 3.56 10.68 2.98
CA PHE A 171 4.62 10.97 3.93
C PHE A 171 4.11 11.72 5.16
N MET A 172 3.32 12.78 4.95
CA MET A 172 2.76 13.58 6.04
C MET A 172 1.84 12.76 6.94
N VAL A 173 0.95 11.95 6.36
CA VAL A 173 0.09 11.01 7.10
C VAL A 173 0.91 10.05 7.96
N ARG A 174 2.08 9.61 7.48
CA ARG A 174 2.95 8.67 8.23
C ARG A 174 3.65 9.31 9.41
N VAL A 175 4.02 10.59 9.31
CA VAL A 175 4.74 11.30 10.38
C VAL A 175 3.78 11.94 11.39
N MET A 176 2.54 12.23 10.99
CA MET A 176 1.52 12.71 11.91
C MET A 176 1.09 11.62 12.91
N TRP A 177 0.70 12.05 14.10
CA TRP A 177 0.17 11.18 15.16
C TRP A 177 -1.09 10.43 14.69
N CYS A 178 -1.18 9.13 14.99
CA CYS A 178 -2.27 8.27 14.54
C CYS A 178 -3.65 8.81 14.93
N GLU A 179 -3.81 9.29 16.15
CA GLU A 179 -5.08 9.85 16.65
C GLU A 179 -5.50 11.08 15.86
N ARG A 180 -4.54 11.96 15.51
CA ARG A 180 -4.80 13.15 14.71
C ARG A 180 -5.20 12.76 13.29
N VAL A 181 -4.50 11.83 12.66
CA VAL A 181 -4.88 11.33 11.33
C VAL A 181 -6.27 10.72 11.37
N GLN A 182 -6.56 9.88 12.36
CA GLN A 182 -7.90 9.28 12.50
C GLN A 182 -8.97 10.35 12.69
N SER A 183 -8.71 11.40 13.49
CA SER A 183 -9.64 12.51 13.71
C SER A 183 -10.00 13.31 12.45
N LEU A 184 -9.18 13.28 11.40
CA LEU A 184 -9.47 13.94 10.12
C LEU A 184 -10.56 13.21 9.32
N PHE A 185 -10.61 11.89 9.46
CA PHE A 185 -11.52 11.01 8.72
C PHE A 185 -12.64 10.44 9.60
N SER A 186 -12.57 10.64 10.92
CA SER A 186 -13.61 10.28 11.87
C SER A 186 -14.44 11.51 12.28
N TRP A 187 -15.65 11.26 12.74
CA TRP A 187 -16.56 12.31 13.20
C TRP A 187 -16.12 12.87 14.57
N THR A 188 -16.07 14.21 14.69
CA THR A 188 -15.77 14.92 15.95
C THR A 188 -17.06 15.18 16.74
N PHE A 189 -17.08 14.76 18.02
CA PHE A 189 -18.29 14.73 18.86
C PHE A 189 -18.71 16.09 19.44
N ASP A 190 -17.92 17.16 19.22
CA ASP A 190 -17.99 18.39 20.01
C ASP A 190 -19.30 19.18 19.88
N ASN A 191 -20.12 18.96 18.83
CA ASN A 191 -21.39 19.69 18.66
C ASN A 191 -22.60 18.75 18.47
N MET A 192 -23.18 18.30 19.58
CA MET A 192 -24.42 17.50 19.63
C MET A 192 -25.65 18.14 18.94
N LYS A 193 -25.61 19.44 18.59
CA LYS A 193 -26.76 20.17 18.03
C LYS A 193 -26.76 20.25 16.49
N ASN A 194 -25.63 20.07 15.83
CA ASN A 194 -25.53 20.11 14.36
C ASN A 194 -24.27 19.32 13.93
N PRO A 195 -24.35 18.00 13.71
CA PRO A 195 -23.17 17.18 13.47
C PRO A 195 -22.64 17.41 12.05
N GLU A 196 -21.51 18.12 11.95
CA GLU A 196 -20.78 18.23 10.70
C GLU A 196 -20.17 16.85 10.34
N PRO A 197 -20.26 16.43 9.06
CA PRO A 197 -19.57 15.23 8.59
C PRO A 197 -18.05 15.33 8.82
N SER A 198 -17.33 14.20 8.72
CA SER A 198 -15.87 14.19 8.76
C SER A 198 -15.28 15.23 7.82
N LEU A 199 -14.18 15.84 8.25
CA LEU A 199 -13.54 16.97 7.58
C LEU A 199 -13.11 16.59 6.16
N PHE A 200 -12.74 15.32 5.99
CA PHE A 200 -12.47 14.69 4.71
C PHE A 200 -13.19 13.34 4.61
N SER A 201 -13.74 13.03 3.43
CA SER A 201 -14.33 11.71 3.19
C SER A 201 -13.24 10.73 2.75
N PHE A 202 -13.01 9.68 3.55
CA PHE A 202 -12.07 8.62 3.16
C PHE A 202 -12.50 7.93 1.85
N GLU A 203 -13.81 7.83 1.58
CA GLU A 203 -14.34 7.33 0.31
C GLU A 203 -13.84 8.14 -0.89
N ALA A 204 -13.74 9.47 -0.75
CA ALA A 204 -13.25 10.34 -1.82
C ALA A 204 -11.76 10.11 -2.13
N VAL A 205 -10.94 9.90 -1.10
CA VAL A 205 -9.51 9.57 -1.26
C VAL A 205 -9.35 8.23 -1.99
N ILE A 206 -10.11 7.21 -1.59
CA ILE A 206 -10.05 5.86 -2.18
C ILE A 206 -10.46 5.85 -3.65
N LYS A 207 -11.46 6.66 -4.02
CA LYS A 207 -11.93 6.76 -5.41
C LYS A 207 -10.92 7.48 -6.32
N ASN A 208 -10.01 8.28 -5.78
CA ASN A 208 -9.01 8.97 -6.57
C ASN A 208 -7.88 8.00 -6.99
N PRO A 209 -7.69 7.73 -8.31
CA PRO A 209 -6.66 6.79 -8.77
C PRO A 209 -5.22 7.29 -8.54
N LYS A 210 -5.01 8.59 -8.28
CA LYS A 210 -3.68 9.16 -8.04
C LYS A 210 -3.20 8.98 -6.60
N LEU A 211 -4.10 8.83 -5.62
CA LEU A 211 -3.79 8.84 -4.18
C LEU A 211 -3.57 7.43 -3.57
N LYS A 212 -2.95 6.52 -4.33
CA LYS A 212 -2.86 5.10 -3.92
C LYS A 212 -1.97 4.91 -2.69
N LYS A 213 -0.83 5.61 -2.62
CA LYS A 213 0.11 5.53 -1.49
C LYS A 213 -0.49 6.16 -0.25
N THR A 214 -1.25 7.24 -0.40
CA THR A 214 -1.96 7.91 0.68
C THR A 214 -3.00 7.00 1.31
N VAL A 215 -3.77 6.25 0.51
CA VAL A 215 -4.72 5.25 1.04
C VAL A 215 -4.00 4.21 1.89
N VAL A 216 -2.86 3.69 1.43
CA VAL A 216 -2.07 2.72 2.20
C VAL A 216 -1.52 3.35 3.47
N ALA A 217 -0.96 4.57 3.40
CA ALA A 217 -0.49 5.31 4.56
C ALA A 217 -1.60 5.57 5.60
N LEU A 218 -2.83 5.84 5.16
CA LEU A 218 -3.98 5.99 6.05
C LEU A 218 -4.34 4.67 6.74
N LEU A 219 -4.29 3.56 6.01
CA LEU A 219 -4.49 2.23 6.60
C LEU A 219 -3.36 1.86 7.58
N ASP A 220 -2.11 2.27 7.31
CA ASP A 220 -0.98 2.09 8.23
C ASP A 220 -1.29 2.78 9.58
N GLN A 221 -1.87 4.00 9.55
CA GLN A 221 -2.25 4.78 10.73
C GLN A 221 -3.48 4.22 11.49
N MET A 222 -4.17 3.22 10.94
CA MET A 222 -5.24 2.49 11.63
C MET A 222 -4.72 1.33 12.49
N VAL A 223 -3.40 1.09 12.49
CA VAL A 223 -2.74 0.12 13.36
C VAL A 223 -1.92 0.86 14.40
N SER A 224 -2.37 0.84 15.65
CA SER A 224 -1.59 1.39 16.75
C SER A 224 -0.83 0.26 17.47
N PRO A 225 0.51 0.29 17.46
CA PRO A 225 1.30 -0.62 18.28
C PRO A 225 1.13 -0.24 19.75
N HIS A 226 0.90 -1.24 20.59
CA HIS A 226 0.71 -1.03 22.02
C HIS A 226 1.71 -1.86 22.82
N TRP A 227 2.36 -1.17 23.74
CA TRP A 227 3.24 -1.77 24.73
C TRP A 227 2.57 -1.68 26.10
N PRO A 228 2.03 -2.80 26.61
CA PRO A 228 1.22 -2.79 27.84
C PRO A 228 1.99 -2.37 29.10
N TYR A 229 3.32 -2.34 29.05
CA TYR A 229 4.18 -1.97 30.18
C TYR A 229 4.70 -0.53 30.10
N ILE A 230 4.37 0.21 29.03
CA ILE A 230 4.89 1.56 28.84
C ILE A 230 3.88 2.61 29.31
N PRO A 231 4.28 3.56 30.16
CA PRO A 231 3.46 4.72 30.47
C PRO A 231 3.20 5.57 29.20
N GLN A 232 1.93 5.90 28.97
CA GLN A 232 1.52 6.72 27.83
C GLN A 232 2.21 8.09 27.88
N ARG A 233 2.68 8.58 26.73
CA ARG A 233 3.16 9.97 26.62
C ARG A 233 1.97 10.89 26.79
N GLN A 234 2.12 11.90 27.65
CA GLN A 234 1.10 12.91 27.88
C GLN A 234 1.52 14.20 27.18
N GLU A 235 0.55 14.98 26.69
CA GLU A 235 0.83 16.29 26.08
C GLU A 235 1.33 17.31 27.11
N ASN A 236 0.89 17.17 28.37
CA ASN A 236 1.32 17.99 29.50
C ASN A 236 1.80 17.07 30.64
N TYR A 237 3.08 17.08 30.94
CA TYR A 237 3.62 16.43 32.13
C TYR A 237 3.53 17.38 33.32
N GLU A 238 3.22 16.86 34.52
CA GLU A 238 3.18 17.68 35.73
C GLU A 238 4.59 18.10 36.16
N THR A 239 5.60 17.29 35.84
CA THR A 239 7.02 17.55 36.14
C THR A 239 7.95 17.15 34.99
N GLU A 240 9.07 17.88 34.82
CA GLU A 240 10.10 17.54 33.82
C GLU A 240 10.79 16.20 34.14
N GLU A 241 10.87 15.83 35.41
CA GLU A 241 11.43 14.54 35.87
C GLU A 241 10.57 13.35 35.41
N GLU A 242 9.25 13.47 35.44
CA GLU A 242 8.34 12.46 34.88
C GLU A 242 8.50 12.34 33.37
N ARG A 243 8.65 13.47 32.68
CA ARG A 243 8.91 13.49 31.23
C ARG A 243 10.22 12.77 30.91
N GLU A 244 11.32 13.12 31.57
CA GLU A 244 12.62 12.48 31.37
C GLU A 244 12.61 10.98 31.74
N ALA A 245 11.91 10.59 32.80
CA ALA A 245 11.77 9.19 33.19
C ALA A 245 10.98 8.39 32.16
N ILE A 246 9.85 8.93 31.69
CA ILE A 246 9.02 8.32 30.66
C ILE A 246 9.80 8.26 29.34
N GLU A 247 10.45 9.34 28.94
CA GLU A 247 11.25 9.43 27.72
C GLU A 247 12.47 8.50 27.76
N GLY A 248 13.13 8.36 28.91
CA GLY A 248 14.19 7.39 29.15
C GLY A 248 13.71 5.93 29.03
N ILE A 249 12.51 5.62 29.54
CA ILE A 249 11.87 4.32 29.32
C ILE A 249 11.60 4.13 27.83
N TRP A 250 11.03 5.13 27.14
CA TRP A 250 10.77 5.10 25.70
C TRP A 250 12.04 4.84 24.85
N ASN A 251 13.19 5.35 25.28
CA ASN A 251 14.47 5.22 24.59
C ASN A 251 15.15 3.85 24.78
N THR A 252 14.75 3.05 25.78
CA THR A 252 15.39 1.78 26.15
C THR A 252 14.68 0.53 25.61
N ILE A 253 13.56 0.68 24.91
CA ILE A 253 12.70 -0.44 24.50
C ILE A 253 13.13 -1.11 23.19
N SER A 254 12.92 -2.43 23.14
CA SER A 254 13.05 -3.22 21.93
C SER A 254 12.03 -2.80 20.86
N ASP A 255 12.47 -2.76 19.59
CA ASP A 255 11.68 -2.26 18.44
C ASP A 255 10.34 -2.97 18.19
N ASN A 256 10.01 -4.05 18.91
CA ASN A 256 8.89 -4.93 18.60
C ASN A 256 7.74 -4.80 19.63
N PRO A 257 6.57 -4.25 19.24
CA PRO A 257 5.36 -4.22 20.08
C PRO A 257 4.72 -5.61 20.21
N LEU A 258 4.21 -5.92 21.40
CA LEU A 258 3.61 -7.22 21.73
C LEU A 258 2.14 -7.33 21.29
N ASN A 259 1.40 -6.21 21.39
CA ASN A 259 -0.01 -6.12 21.06
C ASN A 259 -0.24 -4.99 20.06
N TYR A 260 -1.27 -5.16 19.23
CA TYR A 260 -1.67 -4.21 18.22
C TYR A 260 -3.14 -3.90 18.40
N HIS A 261 -3.48 -2.61 18.34
CA HIS A 261 -4.85 -2.17 18.24
C HIS A 261 -5.17 -1.83 16.79
N PHE A 262 -6.12 -2.58 16.22
CA PHE A 262 -6.65 -2.31 14.90
C PHE A 262 -7.92 -1.49 15.04
N TYR A 263 -7.93 -0.27 14.52
CA TYR A 263 -9.12 0.56 14.45
C TYR A 263 -9.90 0.25 13.18
N TYR A 264 -11.21 -0.01 13.28
CA TYR A 264 -12.07 -0.31 12.13
C TYR A 264 -13.11 0.78 11.87
N HIS A 265 -13.27 1.74 12.78
CA HIS A 265 -14.33 2.75 12.74
C HIS A 265 -14.38 3.57 11.45
N ILE A 266 -13.23 3.91 10.83
CA ILE A 266 -13.18 4.63 9.54
C ILE A 266 -13.61 3.73 8.38
N LEU A 267 -13.30 2.43 8.43
CA LEU A 267 -13.64 1.47 7.35
C LEU A 267 -15.12 1.10 7.36
N ASP A 268 -15.71 1.02 8.54
CA ASP A 268 -17.13 0.71 8.76
C ASP A 268 -18.02 1.95 8.88
N GLY A 269 -17.43 3.14 8.87
CA GLY A 269 -18.15 4.41 8.85
C GLY A 269 -18.93 4.65 7.56
N ASP A 270 -19.83 5.62 7.61
CA ASP A 270 -20.51 6.11 6.41
C ASP A 270 -19.58 7.01 5.57
N LYS A 271 -20.09 7.57 4.48
CA LYS A 271 -19.31 8.46 3.61
C LYS A 271 -18.75 9.69 4.33
N GLY A 272 -19.40 10.10 5.42
CA GLY A 272 -19.00 11.23 6.26
C GLY A 272 -18.22 10.79 7.49
N GLY A 273 -17.65 9.58 7.51
CA GLY A 273 -16.79 9.11 8.60
C GLY A 273 -17.53 8.84 9.91
N ARG A 274 -18.87 8.75 9.90
CA ARG A 274 -19.66 8.54 11.12
C ARG A 274 -19.70 7.04 11.44
N PRO A 275 -19.38 6.63 12.67
CA PRO A 275 -19.46 5.23 13.06
C PRO A 275 -20.91 4.79 13.29
N PRO A 276 -21.25 3.51 13.04
CA PRO A 276 -22.55 2.90 13.33
C PRO A 276 -23.00 3.01 14.80
N THR A 277 -22.08 2.84 15.74
CA THR A 277 -22.35 2.99 17.18
C THR A 277 -21.33 3.93 17.81
N ILE A 278 -21.74 4.65 18.85
CA ILE A 278 -20.91 5.62 19.58
C ILE A 278 -20.84 5.20 21.04
N VAL A 279 -19.68 5.39 21.68
CA VAL A 279 -19.56 5.21 23.13
C VAL A 279 -20.25 6.38 23.83
N ALA A 280 -21.21 6.09 24.72
CA ALA A 280 -21.86 7.11 25.54
C ALA A 280 -20.83 7.85 26.42
N SER A 281 -21.14 9.08 26.82
CA SER A 281 -20.31 9.94 27.70
C SER A 281 -19.86 9.28 29.02
N ASN A 282 -20.48 8.15 29.39
CA ASN A 282 -20.22 7.40 30.60
C ASN A 282 -19.23 6.22 30.35
N GLY A 283 -18.65 6.09 29.16
CA GLY A 283 -17.62 5.11 28.79
C GLY A 283 -18.07 3.65 28.63
N HIS A 284 -19.25 3.28 29.14
CA HIS A 284 -19.63 1.86 29.31
C HIS A 284 -20.76 1.36 28.40
N LYS A 285 -21.47 2.24 27.68
CA LYS A 285 -22.60 1.83 26.81
C LYS A 285 -22.41 2.33 25.39
N GLN A 286 -22.41 1.41 24.43
CA GLN A 286 -22.51 1.75 23.01
C GLN A 286 -23.96 2.12 22.69
N ILE A 287 -24.15 3.29 22.10
CA ILE A 287 -25.44 3.81 21.66
C ILE A 287 -25.43 3.82 20.12
N GLU A 288 -26.53 3.39 19.51
CA GLU A 288 -26.69 3.49 18.06
C GLU A 288 -26.63 4.94 17.59
N ASN A 289 -25.84 5.21 16.56
CA ASN A 289 -25.70 6.55 16.02
C ASN A 289 -26.93 6.91 15.18
N ARG A 290 -27.71 7.90 15.64
CA ARG A 290 -28.89 8.41 14.93
C ARG A 290 -28.56 9.12 13.62
N TYR A 291 -27.33 9.60 13.46
CA TYR A 291 -26.88 10.36 12.30
C TYR A 291 -26.11 9.51 11.28
N PHE A 292 -25.92 8.21 11.57
CA PHE A 292 -25.26 7.28 10.68
C PHE A 292 -26.18 6.93 9.50
N ASN A 293 -25.65 7.01 8.28
CA ASN A 293 -26.41 6.63 7.08
C ASN A 293 -26.23 5.16 6.73
N TRP A 294 -27.29 4.36 6.89
CA TRP A 294 -27.25 2.91 6.70
C TRP A 294 -27.25 2.52 5.21
N GLY A 295 -27.76 3.42 4.36
CA GLY A 295 -27.83 3.21 2.91
C GLY A 295 -26.53 3.50 2.17
N ASP A 296 -25.54 4.07 2.85
CA ASP A 296 -24.27 4.46 2.26
C ASP A 296 -23.28 3.31 2.13
N ASN A 297 -22.51 3.36 1.03
CA ASN A 297 -21.39 2.46 0.81
C ASN A 297 -20.34 2.67 1.90
N SER A 298 -19.85 1.59 2.50
CA SER A 298 -18.70 1.69 3.39
C SER A 298 -17.44 2.02 2.61
N CYS A 299 -16.44 2.54 3.31
CA CYS A 299 -15.09 2.68 2.75
C CYS A 299 -14.53 1.33 2.27
N LEU A 300 -14.90 0.22 2.91
CA LEU A 300 -14.56 -1.13 2.45
C LEU A 300 -15.12 -1.45 1.05
N HIS A 301 -16.35 -1.02 0.75
CA HIS A 301 -16.93 -1.14 -0.61
C HIS A 301 -16.12 -0.34 -1.62
N ALA A 302 -15.71 0.88 -1.25
CA ALA A 302 -14.91 1.74 -2.12
C ALA A 302 -13.53 1.14 -2.40
N ILE A 303 -12.89 0.53 -1.40
CA ILE A 303 -11.61 -0.18 -1.56
C ILE A 303 -11.75 -1.37 -2.52
N ALA A 304 -12.81 -2.17 -2.40
CA ALA A 304 -13.07 -3.28 -3.32
C ALA A 304 -13.35 -2.84 -4.75
N LYS A 305 -13.99 -1.68 -4.94
CA LYS A 305 -14.19 -1.09 -6.26
C LYS A 305 -12.93 -0.42 -6.81
N SER A 306 -12.00 -0.04 -5.93
CA SER A 306 -10.72 0.54 -6.33
C SER A 306 -9.79 -0.56 -6.86
N ASN A 307 -9.05 -0.28 -7.94
CA ASN A 307 -8.02 -1.18 -8.45
C ASN A 307 -6.73 -1.18 -7.59
N ASN A 308 -6.81 -0.77 -6.32
CA ASN A 308 -5.67 -0.70 -5.41
C ASN A 308 -5.46 -2.05 -4.69
N LYS A 309 -4.62 -2.90 -5.29
CA LYS A 309 -4.30 -4.23 -4.76
C LYS A 309 -3.57 -4.17 -3.40
N GLU A 310 -2.76 -3.14 -3.18
CA GLU A 310 -1.99 -2.97 -1.94
C GLU A 310 -2.92 -2.67 -0.75
N ALA A 311 -3.87 -1.73 -0.94
CA ALA A 311 -4.89 -1.44 0.07
C ALA A 311 -5.77 -2.67 0.39
N MET A 312 -6.07 -3.49 -0.62
CA MET A 312 -6.84 -4.73 -0.44
C MET A 312 -6.10 -5.78 0.40
N GLN A 313 -4.79 -5.89 0.20
CA GLN A 313 -3.95 -6.86 0.91
C GLN A 313 -3.53 -6.38 2.31
N HIS A 314 -3.88 -5.14 2.66
CA HIS A 314 -3.51 -4.55 3.94
C HIS A 314 -4.05 -5.34 5.14
N PRO A 315 -3.25 -5.55 6.22
CA PRO A 315 -3.65 -6.32 7.39
C PRO A 315 -4.97 -5.86 8.03
N VAL A 316 -5.18 -4.54 8.17
CA VAL A 316 -6.41 -3.97 8.74
C VAL A 316 -7.64 -4.43 7.97
N VAL A 317 -7.58 -4.33 6.64
CA VAL A 317 -8.69 -4.68 5.74
C VAL A 317 -8.97 -6.17 5.82
N ARG A 318 -7.93 -7.01 5.76
CA ARG A 318 -8.06 -8.46 5.88
C ARG A 318 -8.65 -8.90 7.21
N MET A 319 -8.18 -8.32 8.31
CA MET A 319 -8.69 -8.61 9.65
C MET A 319 -10.17 -8.24 9.79
N LEU A 320 -10.58 -7.09 9.26
CA LEU A 320 -11.98 -6.66 9.26
C LEU A 320 -12.85 -7.64 8.44
N ILE A 321 -12.42 -8.02 7.25
CA ILE A 321 -13.12 -8.98 6.39
C ILE A 321 -13.28 -10.33 7.10
N LYS A 322 -12.24 -10.80 7.81
CA LYS A 322 -12.30 -12.03 8.61
C LYS A 322 -13.33 -11.92 9.73
N SER A 323 -13.29 -10.83 10.48
CA SER A 323 -14.19 -10.55 11.60
C SER A 323 -15.65 -10.57 11.15
N LYS A 324 -15.95 -9.92 10.02
CA LYS A 324 -17.28 -9.93 9.38
C LYS A 324 -17.68 -11.31 8.88
N TRP A 325 -16.75 -12.05 8.26
CA TRP A 325 -16.99 -13.41 7.80
C TRP A 325 -17.39 -14.35 8.95
N LYS A 326 -16.64 -14.30 10.06
CA LYS A 326 -16.91 -15.10 11.27
C LYS A 326 -18.26 -14.74 11.89
N SER A 327 -18.63 -13.46 11.86
CA SER A 327 -19.85 -12.95 12.49
C SER A 327 -21.12 -13.35 11.73
N TYR A 328 -21.18 -13.10 10.42
CA TYR A 328 -22.40 -13.34 9.63
C TYR A 328 -22.15 -13.84 8.20
N GLY A 329 -20.90 -13.89 7.73
CA GLY A 329 -20.60 -14.32 6.35
C GLY A 329 -20.88 -15.79 6.07
N HIS A 330 -20.64 -16.67 7.05
CA HIS A 330 -20.85 -18.12 6.90
C HIS A 330 -22.31 -18.52 6.61
N LEU A 331 -23.28 -17.67 6.99
CA LEU A 331 -24.70 -17.99 6.87
C LEU A 331 -25.24 -17.80 5.43
N PHE A 332 -24.54 -17.03 4.59
CA PHE A 332 -25.08 -16.54 3.31
C PHE A 332 -24.22 -16.88 2.09
N LEU A 333 -22.95 -17.27 2.26
CA LEU A 333 -22.04 -17.48 1.14
C LEU A 333 -21.75 -18.98 0.90
N ARG A 334 -22.32 -19.53 -0.17
CA ARG A 334 -21.86 -20.77 -0.82
C ARG A 334 -20.66 -20.43 -1.72
N THR A 335 -19.51 -20.20 -1.11
CA THR A 335 -18.31 -19.58 -1.72
C THR A 335 -17.61 -20.37 -2.83
N ALA A 336 -17.97 -21.63 -3.07
CA ALA A 336 -17.26 -22.48 -4.01
C ALA A 336 -17.49 -22.12 -5.50
N GLY A 337 -18.65 -21.57 -5.87
CA GLY A 337 -19.09 -21.51 -7.27
C GLY A 337 -18.34 -20.52 -8.17
N LEU A 338 -17.97 -19.35 -7.66
CA LEU A 338 -17.32 -18.29 -8.43
C LEU A 338 -15.83 -18.59 -8.70
N TYR A 339 -15.12 -19.08 -7.68
CA TYR A 339 -13.73 -19.51 -7.79
C TYR A 339 -13.57 -20.71 -8.74
N THR A 340 -14.49 -21.68 -8.69
CA THR A 340 -14.47 -22.80 -9.63
C THR A 340 -14.75 -22.35 -11.07
N HIS A 341 -15.58 -21.32 -11.28
CA HIS A 341 -15.94 -20.87 -12.62
C HIS A 341 -14.78 -20.14 -13.33
N THR A 342 -14.09 -19.23 -12.63
CA THR A 342 -12.93 -18.53 -13.19
C THR A 342 -11.76 -19.49 -13.42
N LEU A 343 -11.51 -20.39 -12.48
CA LEU A 343 -10.50 -21.44 -12.60
C LEU A 343 -10.80 -22.41 -13.75
N ALA A 344 -12.06 -22.85 -13.90
CA ALA A 344 -12.47 -23.70 -15.02
C ALA A 344 -12.33 -22.99 -16.38
N LYS A 345 -12.69 -21.71 -16.49
CA LYS A 345 -12.57 -20.94 -17.73
C LYS A 345 -11.12 -20.81 -18.20
N ILE A 346 -10.19 -20.61 -17.27
CA ILE A 346 -8.77 -20.48 -17.58
C ILE A 346 -8.17 -21.84 -17.96
N ILE A 347 -8.51 -22.90 -17.22
CA ILE A 347 -8.06 -24.27 -17.56
C ILE A 347 -8.60 -24.69 -18.94
N LEU A 348 -9.85 -24.39 -19.27
CA LEU A 348 -10.45 -24.76 -20.55
C LEU A 348 -9.73 -24.12 -21.75
N LEU A 349 -9.21 -22.90 -21.61
CA LEU A 349 -8.49 -22.22 -22.69
C LEU A 349 -7.17 -22.93 -23.03
N ASP A 350 -6.43 -23.39 -22.02
CA ASP A 350 -5.15 -24.06 -22.23
C ASP A 350 -5.34 -25.53 -22.66
N VAL A 351 -6.37 -26.21 -22.13
CA VAL A 351 -6.79 -27.53 -22.65
C VAL A 351 -7.12 -27.41 -24.13
N THR A 352 -7.95 -26.44 -24.54
CA THR A 352 -8.41 -26.35 -25.93
C THR A 352 -7.28 -26.08 -26.91
N ARG A 353 -6.31 -25.22 -26.55
CA ARG A 353 -5.10 -24.97 -27.37
C ARG A 353 -4.20 -26.20 -27.49
N SER A 354 -3.99 -26.91 -26.39
CA SER A 354 -3.18 -28.15 -26.41
C SER A 354 -3.89 -29.28 -27.16
N MET A 355 -5.21 -29.42 -27.00
CA MET A 355 -6.02 -30.40 -27.70
C MET A 355 -5.99 -30.20 -29.21
N ALA A 356 -5.89 -28.97 -29.71
CA ALA A 356 -5.74 -28.72 -31.15
C ALA A 356 -4.42 -29.31 -31.70
N VAL A 357 -3.30 -29.09 -31.01
CA VAL A 357 -1.99 -29.65 -31.39
C VAL A 357 -1.99 -31.16 -31.27
N PHE A 358 -2.60 -31.69 -30.20
CA PHE A 358 -2.77 -33.11 -29.97
C PHE A 358 -3.55 -33.78 -31.11
N VAL A 359 -4.68 -33.22 -31.54
CA VAL A 359 -5.50 -33.77 -32.64
C VAL A 359 -4.68 -33.84 -33.93
N VAL A 360 -3.90 -32.82 -34.27
CA VAL A 360 -3.07 -32.83 -35.50
C VAL A 360 -2.03 -33.96 -35.45
N ILE A 361 -1.32 -34.11 -34.34
CA ILE A 361 -0.29 -35.16 -34.17
C ILE A 361 -0.92 -36.54 -34.10
N PHE A 362 -2.04 -36.69 -33.38
CA PHE A 362 -2.76 -37.94 -33.23
C PHE A 362 -3.31 -38.48 -34.55
N PHE A 363 -3.98 -37.64 -35.35
CA PHE A 363 -4.55 -38.08 -36.63
C PHE A 363 -3.49 -38.35 -37.69
N SER A 364 -2.42 -37.52 -37.75
CA SER A 364 -1.29 -37.77 -38.67
C SER A 364 -0.60 -39.10 -38.36
N PHE A 365 -0.45 -39.41 -37.07
CA PHE A 365 0.18 -40.65 -36.63
C PHE A 365 -0.71 -41.88 -36.82
N CYS A 366 -2.00 -41.80 -36.46
CA CYS A 366 -2.96 -42.89 -36.71
C CYS A 366 -3.13 -43.15 -38.21
N GLY A 367 -3.05 -42.13 -39.06
CA GLY A 367 -3.03 -42.27 -40.52
C GLY A 367 -1.79 -43.01 -41.02
N ALA A 368 -0.61 -42.61 -40.53
CA ALA A 368 0.66 -43.26 -40.90
C ALA A 368 0.73 -44.73 -40.45
N LEU A 369 0.28 -45.04 -39.23
CA LEU A 369 0.18 -46.41 -38.74
C LEU A 369 -0.80 -47.24 -39.56
N SER A 370 -1.99 -46.71 -39.85
CA SER A 370 -2.99 -47.42 -40.64
C SER A 370 -2.46 -47.77 -42.03
N LEU A 371 -1.77 -46.84 -42.69
CA LEU A 371 -1.12 -47.10 -43.98
C LEU A 371 -0.01 -48.15 -43.88
N SER A 372 0.81 -48.11 -42.83
CA SER A 372 1.87 -49.09 -42.58
C SER A 372 1.30 -50.50 -42.32
N LEU A 373 0.18 -50.60 -41.61
CA LEU A 373 -0.51 -51.86 -41.34
C LEU A 373 -1.24 -52.40 -42.57
N CYS A 374 -1.86 -51.54 -43.39
CA CYS A 374 -2.50 -51.93 -44.66
C CYS A 374 -1.51 -52.53 -45.68
N TYR A 375 -0.25 -52.12 -45.63
CA TYR A 375 0.81 -52.69 -46.49
C TYR A 375 1.34 -54.04 -45.97
N THR A 376 1.08 -54.38 -44.70
CA THR A 376 1.56 -55.61 -44.09
C THR A 376 0.57 -56.74 -44.36
N GLU A 377 0.88 -57.61 -45.31
CA GLU A 377 0.07 -58.77 -45.71
C GLU A 377 0.21 -59.95 -44.72
N SER A 378 -0.05 -59.72 -43.42
CA SER A 378 -0.04 -60.78 -42.40
C SER A 378 -1.46 -61.06 -41.89
N THR A 379 -1.89 -62.31 -42.05
CA THR A 379 -3.26 -62.80 -41.84
C THR A 379 -3.69 -62.89 -40.36
N GLU A 380 -2.78 -62.64 -39.40
CA GLU A 380 -3.06 -62.77 -37.95
C GLU A 380 -3.54 -61.48 -37.27
N ASN A 381 -3.42 -60.31 -37.90
CA ASN A 381 -3.71 -59.02 -37.24
C ASN A 381 -5.13 -58.50 -37.54
N GLN A 382 -6.17 -59.29 -37.26
CA GLN A 382 -7.57 -58.89 -37.51
C GLN A 382 -8.07 -57.78 -36.57
N GLU A 383 -7.45 -57.55 -35.40
CA GLU A 383 -7.95 -56.62 -34.39
C GLU A 383 -7.65 -55.13 -34.67
N LEU A 384 -6.77 -54.81 -35.61
CA LEU A 384 -6.29 -53.44 -35.89
C LEU A 384 -6.46 -53.02 -37.35
N ARG A 385 -7.38 -53.66 -38.09
CA ARG A 385 -7.56 -53.44 -39.54
C ARG A 385 -8.40 -52.21 -39.87
N GLY A 386 -9.28 -51.79 -38.97
CA GLY A 386 -10.07 -50.57 -39.12
C GLY A 386 -9.29 -49.34 -38.69
N PHE A 387 -9.35 -48.25 -39.48
CA PHE A 387 -8.85 -46.93 -39.04
C PHE A 387 -9.47 -46.51 -37.70
N GLY A 388 -10.73 -46.89 -37.46
CA GLY A 388 -11.41 -46.69 -36.16
C GLY A 388 -10.78 -47.46 -35.01
N ASP A 389 -10.31 -48.69 -35.24
CA ASP A 389 -9.68 -49.53 -34.21
C ASP A 389 -8.26 -49.04 -33.88
N VAL A 390 -7.55 -48.52 -34.88
CA VAL A 390 -6.25 -47.83 -34.70
C VAL A 390 -6.43 -46.52 -33.93
N LEU A 391 -7.46 -45.74 -34.22
CA LEU A 391 -7.79 -44.54 -33.43
C LEU A 391 -8.19 -44.89 -31.99
N LEU A 392 -9.03 -45.90 -31.78
CA LEU A 392 -9.47 -46.29 -30.44
C LEU A 392 -8.31 -46.83 -29.62
N SER A 393 -7.47 -47.68 -30.21
CA SER A 393 -6.22 -48.15 -29.60
C SER A 393 -5.31 -46.96 -29.30
N GLY A 394 -5.12 -46.07 -30.28
CA GLY A 394 -4.47 -44.76 -30.23
C GLY A 394 -4.79 -43.98 -28.95
N PHE A 395 -6.09 -43.77 -28.73
CA PHE A 395 -6.64 -43.04 -27.61
C PHE A 395 -6.53 -43.83 -26.29
N ARG A 396 -6.68 -45.16 -26.34
CA ARG A 396 -6.56 -46.03 -25.16
C ARG A 396 -5.14 -46.00 -24.58
N ALA A 397 -4.09 -46.02 -25.39
CA ALA A 397 -2.73 -45.87 -24.86
C ALA A 397 -2.45 -44.48 -24.28
N LEU A 398 -3.12 -43.44 -24.77
CA LEU A 398 -3.03 -42.12 -24.16
C LEU A 398 -3.65 -42.11 -22.76
N SER A 399 -4.87 -42.65 -22.64
CA SER A 399 -5.65 -42.61 -21.39
C SER A 399 -5.18 -43.61 -20.35
N GLU A 400 -4.83 -44.83 -20.76
CA GLU A 400 -4.47 -45.94 -19.87
C GLU A 400 -2.95 -46.11 -19.72
N GLN A 401 -2.14 -45.35 -20.48
CA GLN A 401 -0.68 -45.49 -20.55
C GLN A 401 -0.18 -46.90 -20.89
N TYR A 402 -1.06 -47.73 -21.48
CA TYR A 402 -0.75 -49.10 -21.87
C TYR A 402 -0.17 -49.14 -23.29
N PRO A 403 0.76 -50.07 -23.60
CA PRO A 403 1.23 -50.25 -24.98
C PRO A 403 0.05 -50.57 -25.92
N MET A 404 0.10 -50.06 -27.16
CA MET A 404 -0.92 -50.31 -28.20
C MET A 404 -1.20 -51.81 -28.39
N VAL A 405 -0.15 -52.65 -28.26
CA VAL A 405 -0.19 -54.11 -28.47
C VAL A 405 0.87 -54.77 -27.58
N GLU A 406 0.57 -55.96 -27.04
CA GLU A 406 1.45 -56.70 -26.12
C GLU A 406 2.54 -57.52 -26.85
N GLY A 407 2.40 -57.74 -28.16
CA GLY A 407 3.35 -58.50 -28.99
C GLY A 407 3.82 -57.72 -30.22
N TYR A 408 5.13 -57.45 -30.31
CA TYR A 408 5.75 -56.72 -31.43
C TYR A 408 6.29 -57.62 -32.55
N SER A 409 6.20 -58.95 -32.40
CA SER A 409 6.81 -59.93 -33.29
C SER A 409 6.13 -60.05 -34.66
N THR A 410 4.88 -59.61 -34.79
CA THR A 410 4.07 -59.71 -36.01
C THR A 410 4.02 -58.42 -36.83
N PHE A 411 4.69 -57.36 -36.38
CA PHE A 411 4.65 -56.03 -37.00
C PHE A 411 5.91 -55.71 -37.81
N ASN A 412 5.73 -54.96 -38.90
CA ASN A 412 6.84 -54.38 -39.66
C ASN A 412 7.69 -53.46 -38.79
N TRP A 413 9.01 -53.45 -39.02
CA TRP A 413 9.96 -52.58 -38.32
C TRP A 413 9.53 -51.11 -38.35
N LEU A 414 8.94 -50.65 -39.46
CA LEU A 414 8.41 -49.30 -39.62
C LEU A 414 7.23 -49.03 -38.68
N SER A 415 6.30 -49.97 -38.52
CA SER A 415 5.17 -49.85 -37.58
C SER A 415 5.65 -49.82 -36.13
N VAL A 416 6.69 -50.60 -35.79
CA VAL A 416 7.30 -50.59 -34.45
C VAL A 416 7.98 -49.26 -34.16
N VAL A 417 8.76 -48.72 -35.12
CA VAL A 417 9.41 -47.41 -34.99
C VAL A 417 8.38 -46.29 -34.87
N LEU A 418 7.30 -46.34 -35.67
CA LEU A 418 6.19 -45.42 -35.56
C LEU A 418 5.57 -45.50 -34.16
N MET A 419 5.17 -46.69 -33.69
CA MET A 419 4.55 -46.84 -32.36
C MET A 419 5.45 -46.32 -31.24
N MET A 420 6.77 -46.58 -31.29
CA MET A 420 7.72 -46.02 -30.32
C MET A 420 7.81 -44.50 -30.42
N ALA A 421 7.84 -43.93 -31.62
CA ALA A 421 7.88 -42.49 -31.83
C ALA A 421 6.61 -41.81 -31.33
N TYR A 422 5.43 -42.43 -31.49
CA TYR A 422 4.17 -41.91 -30.94
C TYR A 422 4.13 -41.98 -29.43
N MET A 423 4.47 -43.12 -28.83
CA MET A 423 4.53 -43.21 -27.37
C MET A 423 5.53 -42.17 -26.84
N GLY A 424 6.73 -42.05 -27.42
CA GLY A 424 7.70 -41.03 -27.00
C GLY A 424 7.22 -39.58 -27.18
N THR A 425 6.61 -39.25 -28.31
CA THR A 425 6.16 -37.86 -28.57
C THR A 425 4.89 -37.49 -27.80
N VAL A 426 3.93 -38.40 -27.73
CA VAL A 426 2.61 -38.12 -27.15
C VAL A 426 2.60 -38.29 -25.64
N THR A 427 3.10 -39.42 -25.12
CA THR A 427 3.04 -39.68 -23.66
C THR A 427 4.17 -38.96 -22.91
N VAL A 428 5.37 -38.90 -23.48
CA VAL A 428 6.53 -38.31 -22.77
C VAL A 428 6.69 -36.81 -23.06
N ILE A 429 6.46 -36.34 -24.28
CA ILE A 429 6.72 -34.93 -24.61
C ILE A 429 5.46 -34.09 -24.47
N LEU A 430 4.37 -34.40 -25.19
CA LEU A 430 3.16 -33.57 -25.20
C LEU A 430 2.45 -33.52 -23.85
N LEU A 431 2.29 -34.67 -23.18
CA LEU A 431 1.61 -34.70 -21.88
C LEU A 431 2.40 -33.93 -20.82
N ASN A 432 3.72 -34.06 -20.78
CA ASN A 432 4.56 -33.33 -19.83
C ASN A 432 4.58 -31.82 -20.11
N ILE A 433 4.57 -31.41 -21.39
CA ILE A 433 4.42 -29.99 -21.74
C ILE A 433 3.05 -29.47 -21.32
N LEU A 434 1.97 -30.24 -21.54
CA LEU A 434 0.62 -29.87 -21.12
C LEU A 434 0.54 -29.73 -19.60
N ILE A 435 1.08 -30.68 -18.84
CA ILE A 435 1.12 -30.62 -17.36
C ILE A 435 1.91 -29.39 -16.92
N ALA A 436 3.06 -29.10 -17.55
CA ALA A 436 3.87 -27.93 -17.24
C ALA A 436 3.12 -26.62 -17.51
N GLN A 437 2.47 -26.48 -18.66
CA GLN A 437 1.66 -25.31 -19.03
C GLN A 437 0.45 -25.14 -18.09
N MET A 438 -0.26 -26.23 -17.81
CA MET A 438 -1.38 -26.23 -16.88
C MET A 438 -0.94 -25.86 -15.47
N SER A 439 0.21 -26.34 -15.02
CA SER A 439 0.77 -26.00 -13.72
C SER A 439 1.09 -24.51 -13.61
N THR A 440 1.78 -23.94 -14.59
CA THR A 440 2.13 -22.51 -14.58
C THR A 440 0.89 -21.62 -14.68
N THR A 441 -0.03 -21.95 -15.58
CA THR A 441 -1.29 -21.22 -15.72
C THR A 441 -2.16 -21.37 -14.48
N TYR A 442 -2.23 -22.55 -13.87
CA TYR A 442 -2.95 -22.76 -12.61
C TYR A 442 -2.39 -21.89 -11.48
N ILE A 443 -1.06 -21.83 -11.34
CA ILE A 443 -0.41 -20.99 -10.32
C ILE A 443 -0.75 -19.50 -10.54
N GLN A 444 -0.73 -19.03 -11.80
CA GLN A 444 -1.10 -17.65 -12.13
C GLN A 444 -2.59 -17.37 -11.90
N ALA A 445 -3.46 -18.26 -12.38
CA ALA A 445 -4.91 -18.17 -12.23
C ALA A 445 -5.33 -18.17 -10.77
N LYS A 446 -4.72 -19.03 -9.94
CA LYS A 446 -4.97 -19.10 -8.50
C LYS A 446 -4.68 -17.77 -7.81
N LYS A 447 -3.56 -17.11 -8.15
CA LYS A 447 -3.19 -15.81 -7.57
C LYS A 447 -4.18 -14.71 -7.94
N VAL A 448 -4.60 -14.65 -9.20
CA VAL A 448 -5.57 -13.65 -9.69
C VAL A 448 -6.96 -13.91 -9.11
N ALA A 449 -7.43 -15.15 -9.17
CA ALA A 449 -8.74 -15.55 -8.68
C ALA A 449 -8.91 -15.29 -7.17
N ARG A 450 -7.85 -15.37 -6.36
CA ARG A 450 -7.92 -15.02 -4.94
C ARG A 450 -8.18 -13.54 -4.71
N LEU A 451 -7.47 -12.67 -5.44
CA LEU A 451 -7.69 -11.23 -5.34
C LEU A 451 -9.12 -10.87 -5.77
N GLU A 452 -9.60 -11.45 -6.87
CA GLU A 452 -10.97 -11.28 -7.33
C GLU A 452 -11.99 -11.84 -6.34
N TYR A 453 -11.71 -13.00 -5.74
CA TYR A 453 -12.56 -13.60 -4.72
C TYR A 453 -12.68 -12.72 -3.46
N ASP A 454 -11.59 -12.11 -3.00
CA ASP A 454 -11.62 -11.18 -1.87
C ASP A 454 -12.45 -9.92 -2.20
N VAL A 455 -12.29 -9.39 -3.41
CA VAL A 455 -13.10 -8.27 -3.93
C VAL A 455 -14.58 -8.64 -3.97
N ASP A 456 -14.91 -9.79 -4.55
CA ASP A 456 -16.30 -10.28 -4.66
C ASP A 456 -16.91 -10.53 -3.29
N ARG A 457 -16.14 -11.08 -2.35
CA ARG A 457 -16.56 -11.31 -0.96
C ARG A 457 -16.93 -9.99 -0.27
N ILE A 458 -16.11 -8.95 -0.42
CA ILE A 458 -16.41 -7.61 0.11
C ILE A 458 -17.63 -7.00 -0.56
N LEU A 459 -17.73 -7.11 -1.89
CA LEU A 459 -18.85 -6.56 -2.64
C LEU A 459 -20.17 -7.22 -2.20
N GLN A 460 -20.15 -8.52 -1.94
CA GLN A 460 -21.30 -9.25 -1.40
C GLN A 460 -21.61 -8.82 0.04
N PHE A 461 -20.61 -8.69 0.92
CA PHE A 461 -20.81 -8.17 2.28
C PHE A 461 -21.47 -6.80 2.30
N THR A 462 -20.96 -5.88 1.50
CA THR A 462 -21.46 -4.50 1.45
C THR A 462 -22.87 -4.44 0.88
N ARG A 463 -23.21 -5.32 -0.08
CA ARG A 463 -24.59 -5.48 -0.57
C ARG A 463 -25.53 -6.02 0.51
N MET A 464 -25.08 -6.95 1.34
CA MET A 464 -25.87 -7.52 2.44
C MET A 464 -26.05 -6.53 3.61
N GLU A 465 -25.01 -5.77 3.94
CA GLU A 465 -25.07 -4.72 4.97
C GLU A 465 -26.09 -3.63 4.63
N ARG A 466 -26.35 -3.39 3.34
CA ARG A 466 -27.35 -2.44 2.85
C ARG A 466 -28.78 -2.98 2.91
N PHE A 467 -28.98 -4.26 3.24
CA PHE A 467 -30.32 -4.84 3.28
C PHE A 467 -31.08 -4.28 4.49
N PRO A 468 -32.19 -3.53 4.29
CA PRO A 468 -32.77 -2.65 5.29
C PRO A 468 -33.35 -3.35 6.53
N PHE A 469 -33.56 -4.66 6.45
CA PHE A 469 -34.17 -5.45 7.53
C PHE A 469 -33.15 -6.10 8.47
N VAL A 470 -31.86 -6.12 8.12
CA VAL A 470 -30.86 -6.95 8.85
C VAL A 470 -29.86 -6.12 9.64
N ASN A 471 -29.58 -4.87 9.23
CA ASN A 471 -28.72 -3.89 9.91
C ASN A 471 -27.43 -4.49 10.51
N LEU A 472 -26.82 -5.40 9.74
CA LEU A 472 -25.67 -6.19 10.18
C LEU A 472 -24.49 -5.30 10.60
N ARG A 473 -24.33 -4.15 9.93
CA ARG A 473 -23.26 -3.18 10.20
C ARG A 473 -23.39 -2.52 11.57
N VAL A 474 -24.61 -2.29 12.07
CA VAL A 474 -24.83 -1.74 13.42
C VAL A 474 -24.73 -2.86 14.46
N LYS A 475 -25.34 -4.02 14.17
CA LYS A 475 -25.44 -5.15 15.12
C LYS A 475 -24.09 -5.80 15.45
N TYR A 476 -23.20 -5.92 14.46
CA TYR A 476 -21.88 -6.56 14.62
C TYR A 476 -20.74 -5.54 14.54
N TYR A 477 -21.03 -4.26 14.80
CA TYR A 477 -20.02 -3.22 14.80
C TYR A 477 -18.96 -3.47 15.87
N LYS A 478 -17.71 -3.21 15.52
CA LYS A 478 -16.60 -3.13 16.45
C LYS A 478 -15.76 -1.90 16.11
N GLU A 479 -15.47 -1.10 17.12
CA GLU A 479 -14.63 0.09 16.97
C GLU A 479 -13.18 -0.28 16.64
N GLY A 480 -12.70 -1.38 17.24
CA GLY A 480 -11.42 -1.99 16.95
C GLY A 480 -11.25 -3.36 17.62
N ASP A 481 -10.18 -4.07 17.27
CA ASP A 481 -9.81 -5.34 17.91
C ASP A 481 -8.35 -5.28 18.41
N TRP A 482 -8.10 -5.86 19.59
CA TRP A 482 -6.76 -6.07 20.13
C TRP A 482 -6.23 -7.42 19.67
N LEU A 483 -5.10 -7.43 18.97
CA LEU A 483 -4.45 -8.64 18.48
C LEU A 483 -3.01 -8.72 18.97
N SER A 484 -2.61 -9.86 19.53
CA SER A 484 -1.21 -10.14 19.82
C SER A 484 -0.45 -10.46 18.54
N GLU A 485 0.86 -10.20 18.52
CA GLU A 485 1.74 -10.46 17.38
C GLU A 485 1.63 -11.91 16.86
N ILE A 486 1.69 -12.88 17.76
CA ILE A 486 1.60 -14.32 17.42
C ILE A 486 0.24 -14.66 16.81
N LYS A 487 -0.83 -14.07 17.35
CA LYS A 487 -2.19 -14.27 16.82
C LYS A 487 -2.32 -13.60 15.45
N LEU A 488 -1.82 -12.38 15.28
CA LEU A 488 -1.78 -11.69 14.00
C LEU A 488 -1.01 -12.49 12.95
N ALA A 489 0.19 -12.99 13.28
CA ALA A 489 0.97 -13.83 12.39
C ALA A 489 0.23 -15.11 12.01
N LYS A 490 -0.36 -15.81 12.99
CA LYS A 490 -1.18 -16.99 12.74
C LYS A 490 -2.38 -16.69 11.84
N GLU A 491 -3.02 -15.54 12.04
CA GLU A 491 -4.20 -15.14 11.28
C GLU A 491 -3.85 -14.67 9.86
N LEU A 492 -2.73 -13.97 9.67
CA LEU A 492 -2.20 -13.62 8.35
C LEU A 492 -1.67 -14.86 7.61
N LEU A 493 -1.10 -15.82 8.33
CA LEU A 493 -0.68 -17.12 7.82
C LEU A 493 -1.87 -17.97 7.34
N GLU A 494 -2.98 -17.95 8.06
CA GLU A 494 -4.23 -18.59 7.64
C GLU A 494 -4.73 -18.05 6.30
N PHE A 495 -4.40 -16.79 5.97
CA PHE A 495 -4.68 -16.19 4.66
C PHE A 495 -3.60 -16.45 3.60
N SER A 496 -2.36 -16.79 3.99
CA SER A 496 -1.27 -17.13 3.06
C SER A 496 -1.28 -18.62 2.72
N GLU A 497 -2.22 -19.04 1.90
CA GLU A 497 -2.34 -20.42 1.40
C GLU A 497 -1.30 -20.78 0.32
N ASP A 498 -0.37 -19.89 -0.03
CA ASP A 498 0.84 -20.22 -0.82
C ASP A 498 1.86 -20.88 0.11
N ARG A 499 1.42 -21.94 0.76
CA ARG A 499 2.18 -22.72 1.73
C ARG A 499 3.38 -23.31 1.02
N ASN A 500 4.57 -22.75 1.20
CA ASN A 500 5.75 -23.59 1.24
C ASN A 500 5.58 -24.43 2.52
N PRO A 501 5.57 -25.77 2.46
CA PRO A 501 5.44 -26.62 3.65
C PRO A 501 6.46 -26.32 4.77
N TRP A 502 7.51 -25.56 4.43
CA TRP A 502 8.66 -25.20 5.25
C TRP A 502 8.68 -23.74 5.70
N GLU A 503 7.72 -22.90 5.30
CA GLU A 503 7.65 -21.51 5.75
C GLU A 503 7.18 -21.48 7.21
N SER A 504 8.08 -21.07 8.10
CA SER A 504 7.84 -21.11 9.53
C SER A 504 7.03 -19.90 9.99
N VAL A 505 6.28 -20.05 11.10
CA VAL A 505 5.60 -18.92 11.75
C VAL A 505 6.57 -17.80 12.07
N GLU A 506 7.84 -18.13 12.35
CA GLU A 506 8.91 -17.19 12.66
C GLU A 506 9.33 -16.32 11.45
N GLU A 507 9.30 -16.88 10.23
CA GLU A 507 9.66 -16.14 9.01
C GLU A 507 8.61 -15.08 8.67
N LYS A 508 7.33 -15.44 8.78
CA LYS A 508 6.21 -14.50 8.64
C LYS A 508 6.10 -13.53 9.82
N LEU A 509 6.47 -13.95 11.03
CA LEU A 509 6.65 -13.04 12.16
C LEU A 509 7.75 -12.02 11.85
N ASN A 510 8.87 -12.42 11.24
CA ASN A 510 9.94 -11.48 10.87
C ASN A 510 9.49 -10.52 9.75
N GLU A 511 8.74 -10.99 8.75
CA GLU A 511 8.13 -10.10 7.75
C GLU A 511 7.15 -9.11 8.37
N ILE A 512 6.32 -9.57 9.31
CA ILE A 512 5.40 -8.71 10.07
C ILE A 512 6.22 -7.73 10.90
N ARG A 513 7.23 -8.16 11.65
CA ARG A 513 8.14 -7.30 12.41
C ARG A 513 8.83 -6.27 11.52
N ASP A 514 9.25 -6.62 10.31
CA ASP A 514 9.87 -5.68 9.38
C ASP A 514 8.87 -4.68 8.80
N LEU A 515 7.66 -5.14 8.47
CA LEU A 515 6.55 -4.27 8.04
C LEU A 515 6.12 -3.34 9.19
N MET A 516 6.02 -3.86 10.41
CA MET A 516 5.73 -3.09 11.62
C MET A 516 6.87 -2.14 11.95
N ARG A 517 8.14 -2.54 11.83
CA ARG A 517 9.30 -1.65 12.02
C ARG A 517 9.27 -0.51 11.02
N LYS A 518 8.89 -0.76 9.77
CA LYS A 518 8.68 0.30 8.76
C LYS A 518 7.53 1.25 9.14
N MET A 519 6.49 0.75 9.80
CA MET A 519 5.35 1.57 10.27
C MET A 519 5.59 2.30 11.60
N VAL A 520 6.41 1.74 12.49
CA VAL A 520 6.77 2.31 13.80
C VAL A 520 7.89 3.33 13.68
N LYS A 521 8.84 3.15 12.75
CA LYS A 521 9.95 4.09 12.49
C LYS A 521 9.52 5.56 12.37
N PRO A 522 8.48 5.94 11.62
CA PRO A 522 8.04 7.34 11.53
C PRO A 522 7.37 7.88 12.81
N MET A 523 6.99 7.02 13.77
CA MET A 523 6.44 7.44 15.07
C MET A 523 7.51 7.86 16.08
N ARG A 524 8.81 7.65 15.78
CA ARG A 524 9.95 8.16 16.57
C ARG A 524 10.65 9.29 15.81
N PRO A 525 10.21 10.56 15.93
CA PRO A 525 11.06 11.67 15.54
C PRO A 525 12.28 11.70 16.47
N GLY A 526 13.50 11.48 15.95
CA GLY A 526 14.75 11.71 16.69
C GLY A 526 15.81 10.61 16.71
N GLN A 527 15.66 9.49 15.98
CA GLN A 527 16.77 8.53 15.80
C GLN A 527 17.28 8.55 14.35
N GLU A 528 18.05 9.58 14.01
CA GLU A 528 19.16 9.51 13.06
C GLU A 528 20.42 10.07 13.72
#